data_AF-A0A7W1UYN6-F1
#
_entry.id   AF-A0A7W1UYN6-F1
#
_cell.length_a   1.000
_cell.length_b   1.000
_cell.length_c   1.000
_cell.angle_alpha   90.00
_cell.angle_beta   90.00
_cell.angle_gamma   90.00
#
_symmetry.space_group_name_H-M   'P 1'
#
loop_
_entity.id
_entity.type
_entity.pdbx_description
1 polymer ?
#
loop_
_entity_poly.entity_id
_entity_poly.type
_entity_poly.pdbx_seq_one_letter_code
_entity_poly.pdbx_strand_id
1 'polypeptide(L)'
;LEYNEILKNPKKYPIQPPLSSEVRLKQMHDAFSIIFADHQIDEDEARLLRKYAIAIGYTSTEAERIIKRSIQIYSGGLDFYDYEYLIKRK
;
A
#
# COMPACT_ATOMS: atom_id res chain seq x y z
N LEU A 1 2.38 15.29 -5.67
CA LEU A 1 3.75 14.73 -5.66
C LEU A 1 3.77 13.59 -6.66
N GLU A 2 4.66 13.61 -7.65
CA GLU A 2 4.85 12.46 -8.53
C GLU A 2 5.63 11.38 -7.78
N TYR A 3 4.95 10.29 -7.41
CA TYR A 3 5.53 9.11 -6.75
C TYR A 3 6.81 8.61 -7.44
N ASN A 4 6.83 8.68 -8.78
CA ASN A 4 7.99 8.34 -9.60
C ASN A 4 9.23 9.21 -9.31
N GLU A 5 9.06 10.50 -8.98
CA GLU A 5 10.20 11.36 -8.64
C GLU A 5 10.78 11.06 -7.25
N ILE A 6 9.91 10.69 -6.30
CA ILE A 6 10.32 10.28 -4.95
C ILE A 6 11.11 8.97 -5.01
N LEU A 7 10.65 8.01 -5.81
CA LEU A 7 11.35 6.74 -6.03
C LEU A 7 12.68 6.92 -6.76
N LYS A 8 12.74 7.82 -7.75
CA LYS A 8 13.98 8.11 -8.49
C LYS A 8 15.01 8.85 -7.66
N ASN A 9 14.59 9.71 -6.73
CA ASN A 9 15.47 10.52 -5.91
C ASN A 9 15.00 10.63 -4.44
N PRO A 10 15.07 9.54 -3.66
CA PRO A 10 14.67 9.53 -2.25
C PRO A 10 15.54 10.43 -1.35
N LYS A 11 16.69 10.91 -1.84
CA LYS A 11 17.53 11.90 -1.14
C LYS A 11 17.09 13.36 -1.37
N LYS A 12 16.41 13.64 -2.49
CA LYS A 12 15.96 14.99 -2.89
C LYS A 12 14.66 15.38 -2.17
N TYR A 13 13.86 14.37 -1.84
CA TYR A 13 12.76 14.46 -0.89
C TYR A 13 13.21 13.71 0.35
N PRO A 14 13.87 14.38 1.33
CA PRO A 14 14.16 13.71 2.59
C PRO A 14 12.82 13.17 3.08
N ILE A 15 12.71 11.85 3.06
CA ILE A 15 11.60 11.13 3.67
C ILE A 15 11.78 11.42 5.16
N GLN A 16 11.27 12.57 5.61
CA GLN A 16 11.16 12.83 7.02
C GLN A 16 10.34 11.66 7.54
N PRO A 17 10.88 10.87 8.48
CA PRO A 17 10.10 9.82 9.10
C PRO A 17 8.81 10.49 9.58
N PRO A 18 7.65 10.18 8.97
CA PRO A 18 6.40 10.77 9.38
C PRO A 18 6.22 10.64 10.89
N LEU A 19 6.06 11.79 11.53
CA LEU A 19 6.06 11.95 13.00
C LEU A 19 4.97 11.10 13.68
N SER A 20 3.89 10.76 12.96
CA SER A 20 2.80 9.92 13.47
C SER A 20 2.48 8.75 12.55
N SER A 21 1.85 7.72 13.12
CA SER A 21 1.30 6.56 12.41
C SER A 21 0.25 6.95 11.37
N GLU A 22 -0.54 8.00 11.63
CA GLU A 22 -1.57 8.51 10.72
C GLU A 22 -0.94 9.10 9.45
N VAL A 23 0.16 9.84 9.58
CA VAL A 23 0.86 10.40 8.42
C VAL A 23 1.49 9.27 7.59
N ARG A 24 2.06 8.23 8.22
CA ARG A 24 2.53 7.01 7.52
C ARG A 24 1.42 6.36 6.72
N LEU A 25 0.25 6.20 7.33
CA LEU A 25 -0.90 5.57 6.71
C LEU A 25 -1.39 6.37 5.50
N LYS A 26 -1.47 7.71 5.64
CA LYS A 26 -1.84 8.59 4.54
C LYS A 26 -0.85 8.52 3.37
N GLN A 27 0.45 8.52 3.66
CA GLN A 27 1.49 8.35 2.64
C GLN A 27 1.40 7.00 1.92
N MET A 28 1.07 5.91 2.63
CA MET A 28 0.82 4.62 1.98
C MET A 28 -0.43 4.66 1.11
N HIS A 29 -1.53 5.24 1.60
CA HIS A 29 -2.77 5.38 0.82
C HIS A 29 -2.54 6.15 -0.49
N ASP A 30 -1.79 7.26 -0.43
CA ASP A 30 -1.46 8.06 -1.61
C ASP A 30 -0.62 7.25 -2.60
N ALA A 31 0.36 6.45 -2.12
CA ALA A 31 1.15 5.56 -2.96
C ALA A 31 0.30 4.45 -3.62
N PHE A 32 -0.60 3.80 -2.87
CA PHE A 32 -1.53 2.82 -3.44
C PHE A 32 -2.45 3.43 -4.49
N SER A 33 -2.96 4.64 -4.25
CA SER A 33 -3.88 5.30 -5.19
C SER A 33 -3.24 5.62 -6.53
N ILE A 34 -1.92 5.85 -6.56
CA ILE A 34 -1.17 6.11 -7.79
C ILE A 34 -0.88 4.80 -8.54
N ILE A 35 -0.41 3.77 -7.83
CA ILE A 35 -0.08 2.48 -8.43
C ILE A 35 -1.33 1.76 -8.91
N PHE A 36 -2.38 1.71 -8.09
CA PHE A 36 -3.62 1.01 -8.41
C PHE A 36 -4.51 1.74 -9.43
N ALA A 37 -4.05 2.83 -10.05
CA ALA A 37 -4.87 3.61 -10.99
C ALA A 37 -5.34 2.79 -12.20
N ASP A 38 -4.58 1.77 -12.60
CA ASP A 38 -4.93 0.82 -13.66
C ASP A 38 -5.63 -0.46 -13.14
N HIS A 39 -6.00 -0.48 -11.87
CA HIS A 39 -6.68 -1.57 -11.15
C HIS A 39 -5.88 -2.86 -10.99
N GLN A 40 -4.55 -2.82 -11.17
CA GLN A 40 -3.68 -3.97 -10.92
C GLN A 40 -2.48 -3.57 -10.06
N ILE A 41 -1.87 -4.55 -9.39
CA ILE A 41 -0.57 -4.39 -8.72
C ILE A 41 0.23 -5.64 -9.08
N ASP A 42 1.30 -5.48 -9.83
CA ASP A 42 2.21 -6.59 -10.15
C ASP A 42 3.27 -6.82 -9.05
N GLU A 43 4.12 -7.82 -9.23
CA GLU A 43 5.17 -8.17 -8.26
C GLU A 43 6.23 -7.07 -8.11
N ASP A 44 6.53 -6.34 -9.19
CA ASP A 44 7.52 -5.26 -9.20
C ASP A 44 7.01 -4.04 -8.44
N GLU A 45 5.74 -3.70 -8.63
CA GLU A 45 5.02 -2.64 -7.93
C GLU A 45 4.84 -2.98 -6.45
N ALA A 46 4.47 -4.21 -6.11
CA ALA A 46 4.40 -4.69 -4.73
C ALA A 46 5.76 -4.58 -4.03
N ARG A 47 6.84 -4.91 -4.73
CA ARG A 47 8.22 -4.79 -4.23
C ARG A 47 8.63 -3.33 -4.04
N LEU A 48 8.21 -2.42 -4.91
CA LEU A 48 8.41 -0.97 -4.76
C LEU A 48 7.66 -0.41 -3.55
N LEU A 49 6.38 -0.75 -3.39
CA LEU A 49 5.57 -0.38 -2.23
C LEU A 49 6.20 -0.86 -0.92
N ARG A 50 6.79 -2.06 -0.91
CA ARG A 50 7.48 -2.59 0.28
C ARG A 50 8.70 -1.77 0.66
N LYS A 51 9.55 -1.44 -0.32
CA LYS A 51 10.72 -0.58 -0.09
C LYS A 51 10.31 0.80 0.42
N TYR A 52 9.24 1.36 -0.17
CA TYR A 52 8.70 2.64 0.26
C TYR A 52 8.15 2.60 1.70
N ALA A 53 7.33 1.59 2.04
CA ALA A 53 6.82 1.39 3.39
C ALA A 53 7.94 1.31 4.44
N ILE A 54 9.00 0.57 4.15
CA ILE A 54 10.17 0.48 5.03
C ILE A 54 10.87 1.85 5.16
N ALA A 55 11.03 2.57 4.05
CA ALA A 55 11.68 3.88 4.04
C ALA A 55 10.93 4.94 4.87
N ILE A 56 9.60 4.85 4.96
CA ILE A 56 8.76 5.75 5.77
C ILE A 56 8.56 5.27 7.22
N GLY A 57 9.20 4.18 7.63
CA GLY A 57 9.27 3.75 9.03
C GLY A 57 8.40 2.56 9.44
N TYR A 58 7.88 1.78 8.49
CA TYR A 58 7.28 0.48 8.82
C TYR A 58 8.36 -0.60 8.97
N THR A 59 8.14 -1.56 9.87
CA THR A 59 8.92 -2.80 9.87
C THR A 59 8.60 -3.63 8.62
N SER A 60 9.50 -4.54 8.23
CA SER A 60 9.26 -5.43 7.08
C SER A 60 7.96 -6.23 7.21
N THR A 61 7.60 -6.64 8.42
CA THR A 61 6.36 -7.38 8.72
C THR A 61 5.12 -6.51 8.58
N GLU A 62 5.17 -5.25 9.03
CA GLU A 62 4.06 -4.31 8.87
C GLU A 62 3.88 -3.90 7.41
N ALA A 63 4.98 -3.67 6.69
CA ALA A 63 4.96 -3.39 5.26
C ALA A 63 4.30 -4.54 4.48
N GLU A 64 4.66 -5.80 4.76
CA GLU A 64 4.01 -6.95 4.14
C GLU A 64 2.50 -6.98 4.43
N ARG A 65 2.13 -6.79 5.69
CA ARG A 65 0.74 -6.85 6.13
C ARG A 65 -0.11 -5.77 5.47
N ILE A 66 0.38 -4.52 5.43
CA ILE A 66 -0.37 -3.41 4.87
C ILE A 66 -0.51 -3.54 3.34
N ILE A 67 0.53 -4.03 2.65
CA ILE A 67 0.49 -4.26 1.21
C ILE A 67 -0.49 -5.37 0.86
N LYS A 68 -0.41 -6.52 1.53
CA LYS A 68 -1.36 -7.61 1.32
C LYS A 68 -2.80 -7.17 1.55
N ARG A 69 -3.05 -6.42 2.63
CA ARG A 69 -4.40 -5.93 2.95
C ARG A 69 -4.90 -4.91 1.94
N SER A 70 -4.06 -3.98 1.51
CA SER A 70 -4.40 -3.02 0.47
C SER A 70 -4.70 -3.71 -0.86
N ILE A 71 -3.86 -4.65 -1.31
CA ILE A 71 -4.12 -5.43 -2.53
C ILE A 71 -5.50 -6.08 -2.45
N GLN A 72 -5.83 -6.76 -1.34
CA GLN A 72 -7.16 -7.33 -1.13
C GLN A 72 -8.27 -6.29 -1.26
N ILE A 73 -8.16 -5.15 -0.58
CA ILE A 73 -9.20 -4.09 -0.61
C ILE A 73 -9.40 -3.57 -2.03
N TYR A 74 -8.32 -3.22 -2.70
CA TYR A 74 -8.35 -2.62 -4.02
C TYR A 74 -8.76 -3.63 -5.10
N SER A 75 -8.42 -4.92 -4.96
CA SER A 75 -8.84 -6.00 -5.87
C SER A 75 -10.27 -6.50 -5.62
N GLY A 76 -11.09 -5.78 -4.84
CA GLY A 76 -12.49 -6.12 -4.58
C GLY A 76 -12.73 -7.07 -3.41
N GLY A 77 -11.67 -7.57 -2.77
CA GLY A 77 -11.64 -8.04 -1.37
C GLY A 77 -12.66 -9.08 -0.94
N LEU A 78 -13.36 -9.73 -1.87
CA LEU A 78 -14.37 -10.72 -1.57
C LEU A 78 -13.81 -12.10 -1.86
N ASP A 79 -13.25 -12.73 -0.84
CA ASP A 79 -12.93 -14.14 -0.95
C ASP A 79 -14.20 -15.00 -0.90
N PHE A 80 -14.05 -16.29 -1.20
CA PHE A 80 -15.20 -17.20 -1.23
C PHE A 80 -15.91 -17.32 0.13
N TYR A 81 -15.20 -17.22 1.25
CA TYR A 81 -15.80 -17.30 2.58
C TYR A 81 -16.63 -16.06 2.88
N ASP A 82 -16.12 -14.88 2.55
CA ASP A 82 -16.84 -13.61 2.67
C ASP A 82 -18.09 -13.61 1.77
N TYR A 83 -17.96 -14.10 0.52
CA TYR A 83 -19.09 -14.29 -0.39
C TYR A 83 -20.13 -15.26 0.17
N GLU A 84 -19.71 -16.43 0.64
CA GLU A 84 -20.59 -17.47 1.18
C GLU A 84 -21.36 -16.96 2.41
N TYR A 85 -20.69 -16.21 3.28
CA TYR A 85 -21.28 -15.59 4.44
C TYR A 85 -22.38 -14.58 4.07
N LEU A 86 -22.14 -13.71 3.09
CA LEU A 86 -23.12 -12.73 2.62
C LEU A 86 -24.35 -13.38 1.99
N ILE A 87 -24.19 -14.48 1.26
CA ILE A 87 -25.32 -15.20 0.64
C ILE A 87 -26.12 -16.02 1.66
N LYS A 88 -25.47 -16.59 2.68
CA LYS A 88 -26.13 -17.46 3.68
C LYS A 88 -26.83 -16.69 4.81
N ARG A 89 -26.56 -15.39 4.98
CA ARG A 89 -27.31 -14.55 5.94
C ARG A 89 -28.61 -14.05 5.30
N LYS A 90 -29.74 -14.53 5.84
CA LYS A 90 -31.08 -13.97 5.60
C LYS A 90 -31.22 -12.57 6.19
#